data_AF-A0A508AK35-F1
#
_entry.id   AF-A0A508AK35-F1
#
_cell.length_a   1.000
_cell.length_b   1.000
_cell.length_c   1.000
_cell.angle_alpha   90.00
_cell.angle_beta   90.00
_cell.angle_gamma   90.00
#
_symmetry.space_group_name_H-M   'P 1'
#
loop_
_entity.id
_entity.type
_entity.pdbx_description
1 polymer ?
#
loop_
_entity_poly.entity_id
_entity_poly.type
_entity_poly.pdbx_seq_one_letter_code
_entity_poly.pdbx_strand_id
1 'polypeptide(L)' 'MIGLAPTRIPAASDLLDTLPDMADGLQSQLIELHKRPSLDRCDHLLANLAGAIHTLQKLQAAMRREGSGDDQ' A
#
# COMPACT_ATOMS: atom_id res chain seq x y z
N MET A 1 -25.84 -23.62 -2.57
CA MET A 1 -24.95 -23.10 -1.50
C MET A 1 -23.75 -22.47 -2.17
N ILE A 2 -23.63 -21.14 -2.17
CA ILE A 2 -22.44 -20.45 -2.68
C ILE A 2 -21.47 -20.36 -1.50
N GLY A 3 -20.39 -21.13 -1.54
CA GLY A 3 -19.33 -21.05 -0.55
C GLY A 3 -18.61 -19.72 -0.69
N LEU A 4 -18.80 -18.81 0.26
CA LEU A 4 -17.95 -17.63 0.43
C LEU A 4 -16.53 -18.13 0.71
N ALA A 5 -15.66 -18.04 -0.29
CA ALA A 5 -14.24 -18.25 -0.08
C ALA A 5 -13.79 -17.27 1.02
N PRO A 6 -13.06 -17.73 2.06
CA PRO A 6 -12.60 -16.85 3.11
C PRO A 6 -11.72 -15.77 2.48
N THR A 7 -12.15 -14.51 2.60
CA THR A 7 -11.36 -13.36 2.17
C THR A 7 -10.08 -13.35 3.01
N ARG A 8 -8.99 -13.90 2.47
CA ARG A 8 -7.71 -13.95 3.18
C ARG A 8 -7.28 -12.51 3.44
N ILE A 9 -7.33 -12.10 4.70
CA ILE A 9 -6.80 -10.80 5.11
C ILE A 9 -5.27 -10.93 5.02
N PRO A 10 -4.58 -10.04 4.29
CA PRO A 10 -3.13 -10.11 4.17
C PRO A 10 -2.46 -9.98 5.55
N ALA A 11 -1.38 -10.73 5.74
CA ALA A 11 -0.53 -10.61 6.92
C ALA A 11 0.27 -9.30 6.87
N ALA A 12 0.78 -8.84 8.01
CA ALA A 12 1.65 -7.66 8.05
C ALA A 12 2.91 -7.89 7.20
N SER A 13 3.47 -9.10 7.20
CA SER A 13 4.61 -9.49 6.36
C SER A 13 4.35 -9.29 4.87
N ASP A 14 3.19 -9.76 4.38
CA ASP A 14 2.82 -9.64 2.97
C ASP A 14 2.77 -8.17 2.52
N LEU A 15 2.33 -7.28 3.42
CA LEU A 15 2.25 -5.84 3.14
C LEU A 15 3.61 -5.16 3.25
N LEU A 16 4.46 -5.58 4.19
CA LEU A 16 5.83 -5.08 4.34
C LEU A 16 6.67 -5.36 3.10
N ASP A 17 6.51 -6.54 2.51
CA ASP A 17 7.24 -6.93 1.29
C ASP A 17 6.92 -6.04 0.09
N THR A 18 5.75 -5.37 0.08
CA THR A 18 5.35 -4.46 -1.00
C THR A 18 5.86 -3.03 -0.83
N LEU A 19 6.36 -2.66 0.36
CA LEU A 19 6.78 -1.28 0.63
C LEU A 19 7.97 -0.80 -0.24
N PRO A 20 9.01 -1.62 -0.49
CA PRO A 20 10.12 -1.21 -1.37
C PRO A 20 9.66 -0.91 -2.80
N ASP A 21 8.91 -1.82 -3.41
CA ASP A 21 8.42 -1.65 -4.79
C ASP A 21 7.52 -0.40 -4.92
N MET A 22 6.70 -0.14 -3.90
CA MET A 22 5.86 1.05 -3.84
C MET A 22 6.70 2.34 -3.72
N ALA A 23 7.73 2.34 -2.89
CA ALA A 23 8.64 3.47 -2.73
C ALA A 23 9.39 3.77 -4.04
N ASP A 24 9.93 2.73 -4.69
CA ASP A 24 10.62 2.84 -5.98
C ASP A 24 9.68 3.35 -7.08
N GLY A 25 8.44 2.84 -7.11
CA GLY A 25 7.41 3.28 -8.04
C GLY A 25 7.04 4.76 -7.88
N LEU A 26 6.90 5.25 -6.64
CA LEU A 26 6.63 6.66 -6.35
C LEU A 26 7.84 7.55 -6.69
N GLN A 27 9.06 7.09 -6.38
CA GLN A 27 10.28 7.81 -6.72
C GLN A 27 10.44 7.98 -8.24
N SER A 28 10.20 6.92 -9.00
CA SER A 28 10.26 6.95 -10.47
C SER A 28 9.27 7.97 -11.06
N GLN A 29 8.04 8.01 -10.53
CA GLN A 29 7.03 8.98 -10.95
C GLN A 29 7.42 10.43 -10.61
N LEU A 30 8.01 10.67 -9.43
CA LEU A 30 8.54 11.97 -9.05
C LEU A 30 9.67 12.42 -9.97
N ILE A 31 10.60 11.53 -10.31
CA ILE A 31 11.70 11.83 -11.25
C ILE A 31 11.14 12.21 -12.63
N GLU A 32 10.17 11.46 -13.13
CA GLU A 32 9.58 11.75 -14.43
C GLU A 32 8.76 13.04 -14.42
N LEU A 33 8.03 13.33 -13.34
CA LEU A 33 7.33 14.60 -13.16
C LEU A 33 8.31 15.78 -13.11
N HIS A 34 9.45 15.62 -12.43
CA HIS A 34 10.50 16.64 -12.38
C HIS A 34 11.10 16.93 -13.76
N LYS A 35 11.38 15.89 -14.55
CA LYS A 35 11.91 16.04 -15.92
C LYS A 35 10.88 16.64 -16.88
N ARG A 36 9.60 16.29 -16.71
CA ARG A 36 8.50 16.62 -17.63
C ARG A 36 7.24 16.97 -16.84
N PRO A 37 7.12 18.22 -16.37
CA PRO A 37 5.96 18.64 -15.59
C PRO A 37 4.69 18.62 -16.42
N SER A 38 3.64 18.01 -15.89
CA SER A 38 2.29 18.01 -16.49
C SER A 38 1.24 17.76 -15.42
N LEU A 39 0.06 18.38 -15.56
CA LEU A 39 -1.06 18.18 -14.64
C LEU A 39 -1.47 16.71 -14.54
N ASP A 40 -1.54 16.00 -15.67
CA ASP A 40 -1.88 14.58 -15.73
C ASP A 40 -0.94 13.72 -14.85
N ARG A 41 0.38 13.93 -14.94
CA ARG A 41 1.37 13.26 -14.08
C ARG A 41 1.23 13.65 -12.59
N CYS A 42 0.83 14.88 -12.28
CA CYS A 42 0.53 15.26 -10.90
C CYS A 42 -0.67 14.46 -10.37
N ASP A 43 -1.74 14.35 -11.16
CA ASP A 43 -2.95 13.61 -10.78
C ASP A 43 -2.65 12.11 -10.59
N HIS A 44 -1.86 11.51 -11.49
CA HIS A 44 -1.40 10.14 -11.36
C HIS A 44 -0.55 9.91 -10.10
N LEU A 45 0.39 10.81 -9.80
CA LEU A 45 1.21 10.73 -8.60
C LEU A 45 0.36 10.85 -7.34
N LEU A 46 -0.60 11.78 -7.31
CA LEU A 46 -1.54 11.95 -6.19
C LEU A 46 -2.38 10.69 -5.95
N ALA A 47 -2.90 10.06 -7.02
CA ALA A 47 -3.65 8.82 -6.91
C ALA A 47 -2.79 7.68 -6.33
N ASN A 48 -1.54 7.55 -6.77
CA ASN A 48 -0.62 6.52 -6.27
C ASN A 48 -0.20 6.78 -4.82
N LEU A 49 -0.01 8.05 -4.43
CA LEU A 49 0.22 8.43 -3.03
C LEU A 49 -0.97 8.06 -2.14
N ALA A 50 -2.21 8.31 -2.60
CA ALA A 50 -3.41 7.91 -1.87
C ALA A 50 -3.49 6.38 -1.71
N GLY A 51 -3.16 5.62 -2.76
CA GLY A 51 -3.04 4.17 -2.70
C GLY A 51 -2.00 3.70 -1.67
N ALA A 52 -0.83 4.35 -1.64
CA ALA A 52 0.22 4.04 -0.67
C ALA A 52 -0.19 4.27 0.78
N ILE A 53 -0.88 5.38 1.06
CA ILE A 53 -1.44 5.67 2.39
C ILE A 53 -2.41 4.56 2.80
N HIS A 54 -3.26 4.10 1.88
CA HIS A 54 -4.21 3.03 2.18
C HIS A 54 -3.51 1.68 2.47
N THR A 55 -2.42 1.36 1.76
CA THR A 55 -1.58 0.18 2.05
C THR A 55 -0.95 0.28 3.44
N LEU A 56 -0.42 1.44 3.83
CA LEU A 56 0.14 1.65 5.16
C LEU A 56 -0.91 1.55 6.27
N GLN A 57 -2.14 2.02 6.04
CA GLN A 57 -3.26 1.83 6.97
C GLN A 57 -3.61 0.35 7.17
N LYS A 58 -3.61 -0.43 6.08
CA LYS A 58 -3.81 -1.89 6.16
C LYS A 58 -2.69 -2.56 6.93
N LEU A 59 -1.44 -2.15 6.69
CA LEU A 59 -0.29 -2.67 7.42
C LEU A 59 -0.42 -2.36 8.91
N GLN A 60 -0.75 -1.13 9.29
CA GLN A 60 -0.99 -0.76 10.68
C GLN A 60 -2.10 -1.61 11.32
N ALA A 61 -3.20 -1.85 10.61
CA ALA A 61 -4.28 -2.70 11.10
C ALA A 61 -3.85 -4.17 11.25
N ALA A 62 -3.07 -4.70 10.30
CA ALA A 62 -2.53 -6.05 10.35
C ALA A 62 -1.55 -6.23 11.53
N MET A 63 -0.62 -5.29 11.72
CA MET A 63 0.32 -5.29 12.85
C MET A 63 -0.40 -5.22 14.20
N ARG A 64 -1.46 -4.42 14.32
CA ARG A 64 -2.28 -4.36 15.55
C ARG A 64 -3.00 -5.68 15.83
N ARG A 65 -3.52 -6.33 14.79
CA ARG A 65 -4.18 -7.64 14.93
C ARG A 65 -3.18 -8.71 15.37
N GLU A 66 -2.00 -8.73 14.78
CA GLU A 66 -0.97 -9.73 15.07
C GLU A 66 -0.33 -9.51 16.44
N GLY A 67 0.01 -8.27 16.80
CA GLY A 67 0.57 -7.94 18.11
C GLY A 67 -0.44 -7.99 19.27
N SER A 68 -1.75 -8.05 18.98
CA SER A 68 -2.79 -8.23 20.01
C SER A 68 -3.09 -9.72 20.29
N GLY A 69 -2.40 -10.64 19.62
CA GLY A 69 -2.54 -12.09 19.79
C GLY A 69 -1.70 -12.71 20.91
N ASP A 70 -0.83 -11.94 21.57
CA ASP A 70 0.06 -12.42 22.64
C ASP A 70 -0.50 -12.23 24.08
N ASP A 71 -1.71 -11.70 24.24
CA ASP A 71 -2.35 -11.41 25.54
C ASP A 71 -3.58 -12.30 25.87
N GLN A 72 -3.61 -13.58 25.43
CA GLN A 72 -4.68 -14.52 25.80
C GLN A 72 -4.19 -15.93 26.16
#